data_AF-A0A956D426-F1
#
_entry.id   AF-A0A956D426-F1
#
_cell.length_a   1.000
_cell.length_b   1.000
_cell.length_c   1.000
_cell.angle_alpha   90.00
_cell.angle_beta   90.00
_cell.angle_gamma   90.00
#
_symmetry.space_group_name_H-M   'P 1'
#
loop_
_entity.id
_entity.type
_entity.pdbx_description
1 polymer ?
#
loop_
_entity_poly.entity_id
_entity_poly.type
_entity_poly.pdbx_seq_one_letter_code
_entity_poly.pdbx_strand_id
1 'polypeptide(L)'
;MSDREKALAALARWRGEQPWARVDPGALEIAEVAAVGPTQVRLTSIYEARGVRYELEPAPRRPALREDGPNPWNVSLEHPPDLPVGNEVRTALRGVTVHMDCGMCSGSGDLVCSQCDGSGRIQRGRSSYTCPSCHGRG
;
A
#
# COMPACT_ATOMS: atom_id res chain seq x y z
N MET A 1 9.90 44.87 29.18
CA MET A 1 10.86 43.78 29.00
C MET A 1 11.46 43.87 27.60
N SER A 2 12.78 44.02 27.51
CA SER A 2 13.56 44.03 26.28
C SER A 2 13.53 42.66 25.59
N ASP A 3 13.83 42.62 24.28
CA ASP A 3 13.86 41.36 23.53
C ASP A 3 14.96 40.41 24.02
N ARG A 4 16.04 40.97 24.57
CA ARG A 4 17.06 40.21 25.31
C ARG A 4 16.51 39.50 26.54
N GLU A 5 15.70 40.20 27.35
CA GLU A 5 15.06 39.59 28.53
C GLU A 5 14.08 38.49 28.13
N LYS A 6 13.32 38.67 27.03
CA LYS A 6 12.44 37.63 26.49
C LYS A 6 13.22 36.41 25.98
N ALA A 7 14.34 36.63 25.30
CA ALA A 7 15.21 35.55 24.81
C ALA A 7 15.82 34.75 25.97
N LEU A 8 16.34 35.42 27.00
CA LEU A 8 16.87 34.79 28.20
C LEU A 8 15.79 34.00 28.94
N ALA A 9 14.57 34.54 29.08
CA ALA A 9 13.45 33.85 29.69
C ALA A 9 13.04 32.59 28.88
N ALA A 10 13.04 32.67 27.56
CA ALA A 10 12.74 31.53 26.69
C ALA A 10 13.81 30.42 26.81
N LEU A 11 15.09 30.78 26.84
CA LEU A 11 16.20 29.85 27.04
C LEU A 11 16.17 29.20 28.43
N ALA A 12 15.86 29.98 29.48
CA ALA A 12 15.70 29.47 30.83
C ALA A 12 14.55 28.46 30.93
N ARG A 13 13.42 28.74 30.27
CA ARG A 13 12.29 27.80 30.19
C ARG A 13 12.68 26.51 29.44
N TRP A 14 13.28 26.63 28.26
CA TRP A 14 13.75 25.49 27.47
C TRP A 14 14.71 24.59 28.27
N ARG A 15 15.64 25.19 29.01
CA ARG A 15 16.56 24.43 29.90
C ARG A 15 15.81 23.68 31.00
N GLY A 16 14.79 24.31 31.60
CA GLY A 16 13.95 23.66 32.61
C GLY A 16 13.26 22.39 32.11
N GLU A 17 12.99 22.33 30.80
CA GLU A 17 12.37 21.18 30.12
C GLU A 17 13.40 20.12 29.66
N GLN A 18 14.70 20.42 29.70
CA GLN A 18 15.78 19.55 29.18
C GLN A 18 16.83 19.23 30.26
N PRO A 19 16.70 18.12 31.01
CA PRO A 19 17.55 17.80 32.16
C PRO A 19 19.03 17.52 31.82
N TRP A 20 19.36 17.40 30.54
CA TRP A 20 20.71 17.13 30.03
C TRP A 20 21.42 18.39 29.50
N ALA A 21 20.75 19.55 29.44
CA ALA A 21 21.34 20.80 28.98
C ALA A 21 22.30 21.39 30.03
N ARG A 22 23.61 21.37 29.75
CA ARG A 22 24.68 21.81 30.67
C ARG A 22 25.02 23.30 30.61
N VAL A 23 24.46 24.03 29.64
CA VAL A 23 24.79 25.44 29.40
C VAL A 23 23.90 26.33 30.28
N ASP A 24 24.51 27.26 31.01
CA ASP A 24 23.77 28.27 31.77
C ASP A 24 23.40 29.46 30.87
N PRO A 25 22.09 29.74 30.63
CA PRO A 25 21.67 30.84 29.77
C PRO A 25 22.15 32.21 30.26
N GLY A 26 22.35 32.38 31.57
CA GLY A 26 22.88 33.62 32.15
C GLY A 26 24.34 33.89 31.81
N ALA A 27 25.10 32.86 31.42
CA ALA A 27 26.51 32.95 31.05
C ALA A 27 26.73 33.14 29.53
N LEU A 28 25.66 33.18 28.72
CA LEU A 28 25.76 33.33 27.28
C LEU A 28 25.85 34.79 26.84
N GLU A 29 26.80 35.09 25.96
CA GLU A 29 26.82 36.36 25.23
C GLU A 29 25.80 36.28 24.07
N ILE A 30 24.68 36.98 24.22
CA ILE A 30 23.65 37.08 23.19
C ILE A 30 23.96 38.29 22.31
N ALA A 31 24.55 38.04 21.14
CA ALA A 31 24.94 39.07 20.19
C ALA A 31 23.75 39.65 19.41
N GLU A 32 22.73 38.83 19.09
CA GLU A 32 21.56 39.26 18.31
C GLU A 32 20.33 38.45 18.71
N VAL A 33 19.16 39.11 18.76
CA VAL A 33 17.85 38.47 18.96
C VAL A 33 16.95 38.90 17.81
N ALA A 34 16.69 37.98 16.88
CA ALA A 34 15.80 38.22 15.76
C ALA A 34 14.52 37.40 15.90
N ALA A 35 13.36 38.05 15.79
CA ALA A 35 12.08 37.37 15.67
C ALA A 35 11.93 36.83 14.24
N VAL A 36 12.36 35.59 14.02
CA VAL A 36 12.08 34.88 12.77
C VAL A 36 10.60 34.49 12.75
N GLY A 37 9.83 35.11 11.85
CA GLY A 37 8.39 34.86 11.68
C GLY A 37 8.09 33.40 11.28
N PRO A 38 6.81 32.99 11.27
CA PRO A 38 6.45 31.61 10.98
C PRO A 38 6.79 31.23 9.54
N THR A 39 7.71 30.27 9.38
CA THR A 39 8.01 29.64 8.09
C THR A 39 6.77 28.89 7.59
N GLN A 40 6.14 29.38 6.52
CA GLN A 40 5.10 28.62 5.81
C GLN A 40 5.76 27.73 4.75
N VAL A 41 5.72 26.41 4.96
CA VAL A 41 6.15 25.43 3.96
C VAL A 41 4.93 24.88 3.24
N ARG A 42 4.80 25.13 1.93
CA ARG A 42 3.79 24.49 1.08
C ARG A 42 4.43 23.36 0.28
N LEU A 43 4.07 22.12 0.62
CA LEU A 43 4.46 20.94 -0.16
C LEU A 43 3.42 20.71 -1.25
N THR A 44 3.86 20.68 -2.51
CA THR A 44 3.04 20.27 -3.65
C THR A 44 3.71 19.05 -4.27
N SER A 45 3.05 17.90 -4.23
CA SER A 45 3.51 16.69 -4.93
C SER A 45 2.60 16.40 -6.12
N ILE A 46 3.22 15.95 -7.20
CA ILE A 46 2.55 15.34 -8.36
C ILE A 46 2.98 13.89 -8.33
N TYR A 47 2.02 12.96 -8.38
CA TYR A 47 2.30 11.54 -8.41
C TYR A 47 1.58 10.89 -9.58
N GLU A 48 2.19 9.84 -10.13
CA GLU A 48 1.63 9.02 -11.18
C GLU A 48 1.32 7.63 -10.60
N ALA A 49 0.13 7.11 -10.89
CA ALA A 49 -0.25 5.73 -10.57
C ALA A 49 -0.52 4.98 -11.87
N ARG A 50 0.09 3.80 -12.02
CA ARG A 50 -0.12 2.93 -13.19
C ARG A 50 -0.67 1.57 -12.76
N GLY A 51 -1.52 1.00 -13.61
CA GLY A 51 -2.10 -0.32 -13.40
C GLY A 51 -2.46 -0.97 -14.73
N VAL A 52 -2.80 -2.27 -14.66
CA VAL A 52 -3.24 -3.05 -15.81
C VAL A 52 -4.68 -3.50 -15.57
N ARG A 53 -5.52 -3.40 -16.59
CA ARG A 53 -6.87 -3.97 -16.59
C ARG A 53 -6.91 -5.12 -17.58
N TYR A 54 -7.51 -6.23 -17.16
CA TYR A 54 -7.63 -7.44 -17.96
C TYR A 54 -9.08 -7.65 -18.37
N GLU A 55 -9.29 -8.05 -19.61
CA GLU A 55 -10.53 -8.67 -20.05
C GLU A 55 -10.43 -10.17 -19.76
N LEU A 56 -11.43 -10.72 -19.06
CA LEU A 56 -11.38 -12.11 -18.57
C LEU A 56 -12.11 -13.03 -19.54
N GLU A 57 -11.41 -14.04 -20.02
CA GLU A 57 -11.98 -15.12 -20.82
C GLU A 57 -11.77 -16.48 -20.12
N PRO A 58 -12.77 -17.37 -20.09
CA PRO A 58 -12.60 -18.71 -19.54
C PRO A 58 -11.56 -19.51 -20.34
N ALA A 59 -10.48 -19.92 -19.67
CA ALA A 59 -9.50 -20.83 -20.24
C ALA A 59 -9.86 -22.30 -19.91
N PRO A 60 -9.92 -23.20 -20.91
CA PRO A 60 -10.29 -24.59 -20.67
C PRO A 60 -9.18 -25.40 -19.98
N ARG A 61 -7.93 -24.93 -20.03
CA ARG A 61 -6.76 -25.61 -19.45
C ARG A 61 -5.76 -24.61 -18.90
N ARG A 62 -5.04 -25.02 -17.87
CA ARG A 62 -3.89 -24.29 -17.35
C ARG A 62 -2.70 -24.44 -18.31
N PRO A 63 -1.99 -23.37 -18.67
CA PRO A 63 -0.75 -23.48 -19.44
C PRO A 63 0.35 -24.14 -18.62
N ALA A 64 1.33 -24.74 -19.30
CA ALA A 64 2.50 -25.34 -18.64
C ALA A 64 3.44 -24.28 -18.04
N LEU A 65 3.56 -23.13 -18.70
CA LEU A 65 4.34 -21.99 -18.24
C LEU A 65 3.40 -20.86 -17.83
N ARG A 66 3.68 -20.23 -16.70
CA ARG A 66 3.02 -18.99 -16.29
C ARG A 66 3.92 -17.83 -16.68
N GLU A 67 3.44 -16.98 -17.57
CA GLU A 67 4.12 -15.74 -17.91
C GLU A 67 3.77 -14.68 -16.87
N ASP A 68 4.74 -13.83 -16.53
CA ASP A 68 4.46 -12.65 -15.74
C ASP A 68 3.58 -11.69 -16.54
N GLY A 69 2.62 -11.07 -15.87
CA GLY A 69 1.76 -10.07 -16.50
C GLY A 69 2.57 -8.88 -17.03
N PRO A 70 2.02 -8.10 -17.98
CA PRO A 70 2.74 -6.95 -18.53
C PRO A 70 3.06 -5.94 -17.42
N ASN A 71 4.32 -5.51 -17.36
CA ASN A 71 4.71 -4.44 -16.45
C ASN A 71 4.20 -3.09 -17.00
N PRO A 72 3.30 -2.37 -16.29
CA PRO A 72 2.71 -1.13 -16.80
C PRO A 72 3.74 0.01 -16.94
N TRP A 73 4.90 -0.11 -16.30
CA TRP A 73 5.99 0.87 -16.43
C TRP A 73 6.80 0.70 -17.72
N ASN A 74 6.74 -0.46 -18.38
CA ASN A 74 7.43 -0.71 -19.64
C ASN A 74 6.65 -0.19 -20.86
N VAL A 75 5.44 0.29 -20.65
CA VAL A 75 4.55 0.79 -21.70
C VAL A 75 4.63 2.32 -21.74
N SER A 76 4.90 2.86 -22.93
CA SER A 76 4.86 4.31 -23.13
C SER A 76 3.40 4.78 -23.21
N LEU A 77 3.03 5.71 -22.34
CA LEU A 77 1.73 6.37 -22.33
C LEU A 77 1.95 7.83 -22.70
N GLU A 78 1.47 8.25 -23.88
CA GLU A 78 1.53 9.65 -24.27
C GLU A 78 0.48 10.44 -23.48
N HIS A 79 0.93 11.32 -22.60
CA HIS A 79 0.08 12.31 -21.94
C HIS A 79 0.04 13.59 -22.79
N PRO A 80 -1.13 14.01 -23.28
CA PRO A 80 -1.26 15.30 -23.95
C PRO A 80 -0.80 16.42 -23.01
N PRO A 81 0.00 17.40 -23.49
CA PRO A 81 0.57 18.46 -22.66
C PRO A 81 -0.50 19.37 -22.01
N ASP A 82 -1.69 19.38 -22.60
CA ASP A 82 -2.87 20.15 -22.23
C ASP A 82 -3.85 19.37 -21.34
N LEU A 83 -3.54 18.13 -20.96
CA LEU A 83 -4.36 17.34 -20.05
C LEU A 83 -4.15 17.80 -18.58
N PRO A 84 -5.19 18.23 -17.85
CA PRO A 84 -5.04 18.61 -16.45
C PRO A 84 -4.57 17.45 -15.55
N VAL A 85 -3.99 17.78 -14.39
CA VAL A 85 -3.65 16.79 -13.34
C VAL A 85 -4.93 16.09 -12.85
N GLY A 86 -4.88 14.77 -12.70
CA GLY A 86 -6.02 13.95 -12.27
C GLY A 86 -6.76 13.23 -13.40
N ASN A 87 -6.30 13.35 -14.64
CA ASN A 87 -6.82 12.57 -15.76
C ASN A 87 -6.16 11.19 -15.88
N GLU A 88 -6.88 10.24 -16.47
CA GLU A 88 -6.42 8.87 -16.74
C GLU A 88 -6.15 8.69 -18.24
N VAL A 89 -4.97 8.16 -18.58
CA VAL A 89 -4.61 7.75 -19.95
C VAL A 89 -4.50 6.23 -20.00
N ARG A 90 -5.00 5.62 -21.08
CA ARG A 90 -4.95 4.17 -21.28
C ARG A 90 -4.47 3.84 -22.68
N THR A 91 -3.76 2.73 -22.80
CA THR A 91 -3.41 2.12 -24.09
C THR A 91 -3.75 0.64 -24.07
N ALA A 92 -4.21 0.11 -25.21
CA ALA A 92 -4.55 -1.30 -25.36
C ALA A 92 -3.30 -2.09 -25.78
N LEU A 93 -2.93 -3.09 -24.98
CA LEU A 93 -1.83 -4.00 -25.30
C LEU A 93 -2.36 -5.16 -26.17
N ARG A 94 -2.16 -5.06 -27.49
CA ARG A 94 -2.60 -6.09 -28.43
C ARG A 94 -1.65 -7.28 -28.43
N GLY A 95 -2.19 -8.49 -28.57
CA GLY A 95 -1.41 -9.73 -28.66
C GLY A 95 -0.80 -10.20 -27.34
N VAL A 96 -1.18 -9.58 -26.21
CA VAL A 96 -0.77 -10.01 -24.87
C VAL A 96 -1.89 -10.84 -24.26
N THR A 97 -1.58 -12.06 -23.84
CA THR A 97 -2.49 -12.94 -23.11
C THR A 97 -1.84 -13.33 -21.80
N VAL A 98 -2.55 -13.16 -20.70
CA VAL A 98 -2.05 -13.54 -19.37
C VAL A 98 -2.96 -14.62 -18.80
N HIS A 99 -2.36 -15.71 -18.35
CA HIS A 99 -3.10 -16.78 -17.69
C HIS A 99 -3.18 -16.53 -16.19
N MET A 100 -4.40 -16.34 -15.70
CA MET A 100 -4.70 -16.20 -14.28
C MET A 100 -5.17 -17.53 -13.68
N ASP A 101 -5.01 -17.67 -12.37
CA ASP A 101 -5.54 -18.82 -11.65
C ASP A 101 -7.07 -18.80 -11.67
N CYS A 102 -7.67 -19.98 -11.80
CA CYS A 102 -9.11 -20.12 -11.74
C CYS A 102 -9.62 -19.62 -10.39
N GLY A 103 -10.51 -18.63 -10.37
CA GLY A 103 -11.04 -18.07 -9.12
C GLY A 103 -11.83 -19.06 -8.26
N MET A 104 -12.23 -20.22 -8.80
CA MET A 104 -12.94 -21.25 -8.05
C MET A 104 -11.99 -22.20 -7.30
N CYS A 105 -10.96 -22.71 -7.97
CA CYS A 105 -10.00 -23.65 -7.36
C CYS A 105 -8.68 -23.00 -6.95
N SER A 106 -8.50 -21.70 -7.19
CA SER A 106 -7.25 -20.97 -6.97
C SER A 106 -6.04 -21.65 -7.61
N GLY A 107 -6.25 -22.34 -8.73
CA GLY A 107 -5.22 -23.04 -9.47
C GLY A 107 -4.82 -24.43 -8.92
N SER A 108 -5.50 -24.97 -7.90
CA SER A 108 -5.25 -26.35 -7.44
C SER A 108 -5.76 -27.41 -8.43
N GLY A 109 -6.85 -27.09 -9.13
CA GLY A 109 -7.63 -28.06 -9.91
C GLY A 109 -8.72 -28.77 -9.11
N ASP A 110 -8.73 -28.61 -7.78
CA ASP A 110 -9.66 -29.26 -6.86
C ASP A 110 -10.53 -28.22 -6.14
N LEU A 111 -11.79 -28.58 -5.89
CA LEU A 111 -12.71 -27.80 -5.08
C LEU A 111 -12.96 -28.51 -3.75
N VAL A 112 -12.97 -27.76 -2.67
CA VAL A 112 -13.33 -28.27 -1.34
C VAL A 112 -14.82 -28.66 -1.36
N CYS A 113 -15.15 -29.88 -0.94
CA CYS A 113 -16.53 -30.32 -0.88
C CYS A 113 -17.29 -29.54 0.19
N SER A 114 -18.27 -28.75 -0.26
CA SER A 114 -19.12 -27.92 0.59
C SER A 114 -20.05 -28.70 1.53
N GLN A 115 -20.19 -30.02 1.34
CA GLN A 115 -21.00 -30.85 2.25
C GLN A 115 -20.25 -31.30 3.49
N CYS A 116 -18.93 -31.45 3.40
CA CYS A 116 -18.09 -31.92 4.50
C CYS A 116 -16.96 -30.97 4.86
N ASP A 117 -16.95 -29.77 4.26
CA ASP A 117 -15.94 -28.73 4.44
C ASP A 117 -14.50 -29.26 4.31
N GLY A 118 -14.25 -30.13 3.33
CA GLY A 118 -12.93 -30.72 3.09
C GLY A 118 -12.55 -31.90 3.98
N SER A 119 -13.36 -32.25 4.98
CA SER A 119 -13.00 -33.34 5.92
C SER A 119 -13.22 -34.75 5.36
N GLY A 120 -13.98 -34.89 4.27
CA GLY A 120 -14.42 -36.17 3.73
C GLY A 120 -15.48 -36.88 4.59
N ARG A 121 -15.91 -36.30 5.72
CA ARG A 121 -16.88 -36.91 6.65
C ARG A 121 -17.98 -35.92 7.07
N ILE A 122 -19.18 -36.43 7.31
CA ILE A 122 -20.30 -35.62 7.80
C ILE A 122 -20.61 -36.07 9.23
N GLN A 123 -20.68 -35.09 10.15
CA GLN A 123 -21.05 -35.33 11.54
C GLN A 123 -22.57 -35.26 11.70
N ARG A 124 -23.17 -36.27 12.36
CA ARG A 124 -24.57 -36.24 12.80
C ARG A 124 -24.65 -36.73 14.24
N GLY A 125 -24.78 -35.79 15.18
CA GLY A 125 -24.74 -36.09 16.61
C GLY A 125 -23.38 -36.68 17.03
N ARG A 126 -23.41 -37.86 17.65
CA ARG A 126 -22.18 -38.58 18.08
C ARG A 126 -21.56 -39.46 16.99
N SER A 127 -22.19 -39.59 15.84
CA SER A 127 -21.73 -40.45 14.74
C SER A 127 -21.16 -39.62 13.58
N SER A 128 -20.17 -40.18 12.88
CA SER A 128 -19.66 -39.63 11.62
C SER A 128 -19.73 -40.69 10.53
N TYR A 129 -20.03 -40.29 9.30
CA TYR A 129 -20.02 -41.17 8.14
C TYR A 129 -19.31 -40.51 6.96
N THR A 130 -18.83 -41.32 6.01
CA THR A 130 -18.15 -40.85 4.80
C THR A 130 -19.07 -39.96 3.99
N CYS A 131 -18.59 -38.79 3.57
CA CYS A 131 -19.36 -37.87 2.76
C CYS A 131 -19.76 -38.54 1.43
N PRO A 132 -21.07 -38.62 1.10
CA PRO A 132 -21.52 -39.28 -0.11
C PRO A 132 -21.19 -38.46 -1.37
N SER A 133 -20.99 -37.15 -1.26
CA SER A 133 -20.68 -36.29 -2.41
C SER A 133 -19.22 -36.35 -2.86
N CYS A 134 -18.26 -36.36 -1.94
CA CYS A 134 -16.84 -36.48 -2.30
C CYS A 134 -16.27 -37.88 -2.11
N HIS A 135 -17.08 -38.83 -1.61
CA HIS A 135 -16.69 -40.21 -1.29
C HIS A 135 -15.46 -40.30 -0.37
N GLY A 136 -15.33 -39.35 0.56
CA GLY A 136 -14.22 -39.32 1.53
C GLY A 136 -12.96 -38.60 1.06
N ARG A 137 -12.92 -38.05 -0.16
CA ARG A 137 -11.76 -37.29 -0.65
C ARG A 137 -11.58 -35.92 0.01
N GLY A 138 -12.68 -35.36 0.52
CA GLY A 138 -12.72 -33.96 0.98
C GLY A 138 -13.12 -33.02 -0.13
#